data_AF-A0A3M6K8X4-F1
#
_entry.id   AF-A0A3M6K8X4-F1
#
_cell.length_a   1.000
_cell.length_b   1.000
_cell.length_c   1.000
_cell.angle_alpha   90.00
_cell.angle_beta   90.00
_cell.angle_gamma   90.00
#
_symmetry.space_group_name_H-M   'P 1'
#
loop_
_entity.id
_entity.type
_entity.pdbx_description
1 polymer ?
#
loop_
_entity_poly.entity_id
_entity_poly.type
_entity_poly.pdbx_seq_one_letter_code
_entity_poly.pdbx_strand_id
1 'polypeptide(L)' 'MFYVAPVEVLETVKVVAVTSQGCIAETLDGHAVNIGSCDAEPGDFISALVDQKVKERAELMNPTN' A
#
# COMPACT_ATOMS: atom_id res chain seq x y z
N MET A 1 -11.80 -2.55 20.87
CA MET A 1 -10.68 -2.41 19.92
C MET A 1 -10.91 -3.39 18.78
N PHE A 2 -11.23 -2.96 17.57
CA PHE A 2 -11.42 -3.88 16.43
C PHE A 2 -10.07 -4.09 15.74
N TYR A 3 -9.39 -5.20 16.06
CA TYR A 3 -8.06 -5.54 15.52
C TYR A 3 -8.07 -5.83 14.00
N VAL A 4 -9.26 -6.01 13.42
CA VAL A 4 -9.45 -6.37 12.01
C VAL A 4 -9.96 -5.22 11.14
N ALA A 5 -10.40 -4.11 11.74
CA ALA A 5 -10.95 -3.00 10.98
C ALA A 5 -9.84 -2.25 10.21
N PRO A 6 -10.02 -1.98 8.91
CA PRO A 6 -9.04 -1.23 8.14
C PRO A 6 -8.89 0.18 8.70
N VAL A 7 -7.67 0.70 8.68
CA VAL A 7 -7.35 2.09 9.01
C VAL A 7 -6.68 2.69 7.79
N GLU A 8 -7.49 3.27 6.92
CA GLU A 8 -7.03 3.90 5.69
C GLU A 8 -6.46 5.28 5.99
N VAL A 9 -5.21 5.49 5.60
CA VAL A 9 -4.51 6.77 5.69
C VAL A 9 -4.03 7.16 4.30
N LEU A 10 -4.15 8.45 3.98
CA LEU A 10 -3.63 8.99 2.74
C LEU A 10 -2.10 9.07 2.83
N GLU A 11 -1.42 8.27 2.02
CA GLU A 11 0.03 8.13 2.01
C GLU A 11 0.57 8.31 0.59
N THR A 12 1.76 8.89 0.46
CA THR A 12 2.45 8.97 -0.84
C THR A 12 3.09 7.62 -1.14
N VAL A 13 2.71 7.01 -2.25
CA VAL A 13 3.18 5.71 -2.70
C VAL A 13 3.77 5.80 -4.09
N LYS A 14 4.73 4.93 -4.40
CA LYS A 14 5.33 4.81 -5.72
C LYS A 14 4.65 3.69 -6.50
N VAL A 15 4.08 3.99 -7.66
CA VAL A 15 3.49 2.95 -8.52
C VAL A 15 4.60 2.05 -9.05
N VAL A 16 4.48 0.74 -8.83
CA VAL A 16 5.46 -0.25 -9.30
C VAL A 16 4.92 -1.06 -10.49
N ALA A 17 3.60 -1.24 -10.58
CA ALA A 17 2.98 -1.91 -11.71
C ALA A 17 1.52 -1.47 -11.87
N VAL A 18 1.07 -1.35 -13.12
CA VAL A 18 -0.34 -1.17 -13.47
C VAL A 18 -0.85 -2.49 -14.03
N THR A 19 -1.83 -3.10 -13.38
CA THR A 19 -2.41 -4.39 -13.79
C THR A 19 -3.86 -4.20 -14.23
N SER A 20 -4.42 -5.20 -14.91
CA SER A 20 -5.83 -5.21 -15.29
C SER A 20 -6.80 -5.20 -14.10
N GLN A 21 -6.33 -5.51 -12.89
CA GLN A 21 -7.12 -5.51 -11.65
C GLN A 21 -6.87 -4.29 -10.77
N GLY A 22 -5.97 -3.39 -11.17
CA GLY A 22 -5.57 -2.21 -10.39
C GLY A 22 -4.06 -1.99 -10.36
N CYS A 23 -3.66 -0.91 -9.73
CA CYS A 23 -2.28 -0.51 -9.56
C CYS A 23 -1.70 -1.07 -8.27
N ILE A 24 -0.51 -1.62 -8.40
CA ILE A 24 0.34 -2.02 -7.29
C ILE A 24 1.30 -0.86 -7.07
N ALA A 25 1.33 -0.38 -5.84
CA ALA A 25 2.24 0.66 -5.40
C ALA A 25 3.06 0.18 -4.20
N GLU A 26 4.19 0.82 -3.98
CA GLU A 26 5.07 0.59 -2.85
C GLU A 26 5.06 1.84 -1.98
N THR A 27 4.81 1.67 -0.69
CA THR A 27 4.96 2.76 0.28
C THR A 27 6.44 3.12 0.42
N LEU A 28 6.73 4.33 0.91
CA LEU A 28 8.11 4.75 1.16
C LEU A 28 8.80 3.90 2.23
N ASP A 29 8.01 3.25 3.09
CA ASP A 29 8.46 2.29 4.10
C ASP A 29 8.73 0.88 3.52
N GLY A 30 8.68 0.70 2.19
CA GLY A 30 8.99 -0.56 1.51
C GLY A 30 7.88 -1.61 1.52
N HIS A 31 6.62 -1.21 1.76
CA HIS A 31 5.49 -2.13 1.76
C HIS A 31 4.73 -2.09 0.43
N ALA A 32 4.52 -3.25 -0.19
CA ALA A 32 3.70 -3.35 -1.39
C ALA A 32 2.20 -3.34 -1.03
N VAL A 33 1.45 -2.44 -1.66
CA VAL A 33 0.03 -2.19 -1.43
C VAL A 33 -0.73 -2.14 -2.76
N ASN A 34 -1.96 -2.64 -2.77
CA ASN A 34 -2.86 -2.49 -3.91
C ASN A 34 -3.76 -1.27 -3.67
N ILE A 35 -3.68 -0.30 -4.57
CA ILE A 35 -4.39 0.99 -4.46
C ILE A 35 -5.60 1.07 -5.39
N GLY A 36 -6.00 -0.04 -6.02
CA GLY A 36 -7.14 -0.12 -6.91
C GLY A 36 -6.86 0.52 -8.28
N SER A 37 -7.91 0.97 -8.97
CA SER A 37 -7.74 1.62 -10.28
C SER A 37 -7.02 2.95 -10.14
N CYS A 38 -5.92 3.13 -10.86
CA CYS A 38 -5.17 4.38 -10.90
C CYS A 38 -4.88 4.78 -12.36
N ASP A 39 -4.81 6.09 -12.60
CA ASP A 39 -4.39 6.68 -13.87
C ASP A 39 -2.97 7.23 -13.70
N ALA A 40 -2.01 6.31 -13.53
CA ALA A 40 -0.61 6.63 -13.27
C ALA A 40 0.29 5.57 -13.93
N GLU A 41 1.54 5.92 -14.20
CA GLU A 41 2.52 5.03 -14.81
C GLU A 41 3.47 4.42 -13.76
N PRO A 42 4.05 3.23 -14.02
CA PRO A 42 5.09 2.69 -13.15
C PRO A 42 6.25 3.67 -12.99
N GLY A 43 6.56 4.05 -11.75
CA GLY A 43 7.55 5.06 -11.39
C GLY A 43 6.96 6.33 -10.81
N ASP A 44 5.66 6.60 -11.03
CA ASP A 44 4.98 7.77 -10.51
C ASP A 44 4.78 7.72 -8.99
N PHE A 45 4.79 8.89 -8.36
CA PHE A 45 4.44 9.05 -6.96
C PHE A 45 3.05 9.68 -6.85
N ILE A 46 2.13 8.97 -6.22
CA ILE A 46 0.74 9.41 -6.06
C ILE A 46 0.30 9.28 -4.60
N SER A 47 -0.68 10.09 -4.20
CA SER A 47 -1.32 9.93 -2.89
C SER A 47 -2.46 8.93 -2.98
N ALA A 48 -2.38 7.85 -2.23
CA ALA A 48 -3.40 6.81 -2.18
C ALA A 48 -3.81 6.47 -0.75
N LEU A 49 -5.03 5.94 -0.58
CA LEU A 49 -5.48 5.42 0.70
C LEU A 49 -4.84 4.05 0.93
N VAL A 50 -4.09 3.93 2.01
CA VAL A 50 -3.38 2.72 2.40
C VAL A 50 -3.89 2.25 3.76
N ASP A 51 -4.28 0.97 3.84
CA ASP A 51 -4.66 0.35 5.11
C ASP A 51 -3.41 0.09 5.96
N GLN A 52 -3.23 0.91 7.00
CA GLN A 52 -2.12 0.80 7.94
C GLN A 52 -2.13 -0.54 8.69
N LYS A 53 -3.30 -1.18 8.85
CA LYS A 53 -3.39 -2.51 9.49
C LYS A 53 -2.79 -3.62 8.65
N VAL A 54 -2.72 -3.46 7.33
CA VAL A 54 -2.01 -4.41 6.47
C VAL A 54 -0.50 -4.29 6.68
N LYS A 55 0.02 -3.05 6.80
CA LYS A 55 1.44 -2.79 7.10
C LYS A 55 1.82 -3.36 8.47
N GLU A 56 1.08 -3.02 9.53
CA GLU A 56 1.31 -3.55 10.89
C GLU A 56 1.37 -5.09 10.92
N ARG A 57 0.48 -5.76 10.17
CA ARG A 57 0.47 -7.22 10.07
C ARG A 57 1.68 -7.74 9.29
N ALA A 58 2.08 -7.09 8.21
CA ALA A 58 3.25 -7.47 7.44
C ALA A 58 4.54 -7.39 8.29
N GLU A 59 4.67 -6.35 9.11
CA GLU A 59 5.78 -6.18 10.05
C GLU A 59 5.78 -7.27 11.13
N LEU A 60 4.63 -7.55 11.74
CA LEU A 60 4.50 -8.61 12.76
C LEU A 60 4.79 -10.01 12.20
N MET A 61 4.56 -10.21 10.90
CA MET A 61 4.85 -11.47 10.22
C MET A 61 6.32 -11.57 9.76
N ASN A 62 7.11 -10.50 9.88
CA ASN A 62 8.53 -10.48 9.53
C ASN A 62 9.40 -10.10 10.75
N PRO A 63 9.54 -10.99 11.74
CA PRO A 63 10.13 -10.70 13.06
C PRO A 63 11.66 -10.48 13.06
N THR A 64 12.30 -10.33 11.90
CA THR A 64 13.77 -10.32 11.73
C THR A 64 14.36 -8.99 11.28
N ASN A 65 13.57 -7.90 11.26
CA ASN A 65 14.09 -6.55 10.98
C ASN A 65 14.80 -5.94 12.20
#